data_AF-A0A1F4QH63-F1
#
_entry.id   AF-A0A1F4QH63-F1
#
_cell.length_a   1.000
_cell.length_b   1.000
_cell.length_c   1.000
_cell.angle_alpha   90.00
_cell.angle_beta   90.00
_cell.angle_gamma   90.00
#
_symmetry.space_group_name_H-M   'P 1'
#
loop_
_entity.id
_entity.type
_entity.pdbx_description
1 polymer ?
#
loop_
_entity_poly.entity_id
_entity_poly.type
_entity_poly.pdbx_seq_one_letter_code
_entity_poly.pdbx_strand_id
1 'polypeptide(L)'
;MPSTLPRISTVVERRIYQAIATLAKKDGMSLSQKARDLLLEALELTEDAGLEAIVERRRRNRAPSIPHGELKRRLRMKLLAASREVSTGTIRIP
;
A
#
# COMPACT_ATOMS: atom_id res chain seq x y z
N MET A 1 -22.30 -26.19 1.61
CA MET A 1 -20.88 -26.17 1.19
C MET A 1 -20.03 -25.62 2.33
N PRO A 2 -18.94 -26.29 2.74
CA PRO A 2 -17.95 -25.67 3.61
C PRO A 2 -17.27 -24.54 2.82
N SER A 3 -17.24 -23.31 3.36
CA SER A 3 -16.55 -22.21 2.71
C SER A 3 -15.04 -22.43 2.76
N THR A 4 -14.36 -22.36 1.61
CA THR A 4 -12.90 -22.50 1.46
C THR A 4 -12.09 -21.35 2.06
N LEU A 5 -12.74 -20.27 2.51
CA LEU A 5 -12.07 -19.08 3.05
C LEU A 5 -11.86 -19.15 4.57
N PRO A 6 -10.76 -18.56 5.09
CA PRO A 6 -10.52 -18.45 6.53
C PRO A 6 -11.62 -17.62 7.19
N ARG A 7 -12.04 -18.05 8.40
CA ARG A 7 -13.08 -17.36 9.18
C ARG A 7 -12.44 -16.51 10.26
N ILE A 8 -12.87 -15.26 10.34
CA ILE A 8 -12.46 -14.32 11.38
C ILE A 8 -13.61 -14.19 12.37
N SER A 9 -13.34 -14.50 13.64
CA SER A 9 -14.26 -14.27 14.76
C SER A 9 -13.73 -13.13 15.60
N THR A 10 -14.55 -12.12 15.85
CA THR A 10 -14.17 -10.89 16.55
C THR A 10 -15.29 -10.47 17.50
N VAL A 11 -14.90 -9.92 18.66
CA VAL A 11 -15.82 -9.32 19.63
C VAL A 11 -15.91 -7.83 19.33
N VAL A 12 -17.13 -7.34 19.16
CA VAL A 12 -17.41 -5.94 18.88
C VAL A 12 -18.32 -5.35 19.96
N GLU A 13 -18.20 -4.05 20.17
CA GLU A 13 -19.11 -3.32 21.05
C GLU A 13 -20.56 -3.42 20.56
N ARG A 14 -21.52 -3.39 21.51
CA ARG A 14 -22.95 -3.47 21.19
C ARG A 14 -23.42 -2.40 20.21
N ARG A 15 -22.90 -1.18 20.31
CA ARG A 15 -23.25 -0.07 19.41
C ARG A 15 -22.80 -0.34 17.97
N ILE A 16 -21.57 -0.86 17.80
CA ILE A 16 -21.02 -1.22 16.50
C ILE A 16 -21.82 -2.37 15.89
N TYR A 17 -22.12 -3.42 16.67
CA TYR A 17 -22.96 -4.52 16.21
C TYR A 17 -24.32 -4.04 15.72
N GLN A 18 -24.98 -3.15 16.47
CA GLN A 18 -26.28 -2.59 16.10
C GLN A 18 -26.22 -1.75 14.82
N ALA A 19 -25.14 -0.98 14.63
CA ALA A 19 -24.92 -0.22 13.40
C ALA A 19 -24.78 -1.17 12.19
N ILE A 20 -23.94 -2.20 12.29
CA ILE A 20 -23.75 -3.20 11.23
C ILE A 20 -25.06 -3.95 10.95
N ALA A 21 -25.81 -4.33 11.98
CA ALA A 21 -27.11 -5.00 11.82
C ALA A 21 -28.13 -4.14 11.08
N THR A 22 -28.17 -2.84 11.40
CA THR A 22 -29.06 -1.89 10.74
C THR A 22 -28.69 -1.71 9.27
N LEU A 23 -27.39 -1.58 8.96
CA LEU A 23 -26.89 -1.51 7.59
C LEU A 23 -27.19 -2.80 6.81
N ALA A 24 -26.95 -3.97 7.41
CA ALA A 24 -27.24 -5.26 6.78
C ALA A 24 -28.73 -5.40 6.45
N LYS A 25 -29.62 -5.01 7.38
CA LYS A 25 -31.06 -5.03 7.16
C LYS A 25 -31.49 -4.06 6.06
N LYS A 26 -30.92 -2.84 6.04
CA LYS A 26 -31.19 -1.84 5.01
C LYS A 26 -30.85 -2.36 3.62
N ASP A 27 -29.75 -3.10 3.50
CA ASP A 27 -29.24 -3.57 2.22
C ASP A 27 -29.71 -5.00 1.86
N GLY A 28 -30.56 -5.62 2.68
CA GLY A 28 -31.09 -6.97 2.43
C GLY A 28 -30.03 -8.08 2.50
N MET A 29 -28.94 -7.85 3.25
CA MET A 29 -27.79 -8.75 3.33
C MET A 29 -27.69 -9.45 4.69
N SER A 30 -26.91 -10.54 4.75
CA SER A 30 -26.54 -11.14 6.03
C SER A 30 -25.58 -10.26 6.83
N LEU A 31 -25.61 -10.38 8.16
CA LEU A 31 -24.69 -9.69 9.06
C LEU A 31 -23.22 -9.94 8.72
N SER A 32 -22.85 -11.20 8.48
CA SER A 32 -21.48 -11.59 8.13
C SER A 32 -21.05 -11.01 6.79
N GLN A 33 -21.95 -10.96 5.81
CA GLN A 33 -21.66 -10.35 4.51
C GLN A 33 -21.42 -8.84 4.65
N LYS A 34 -22.32 -8.13 5.33
CA LYS A 34 -22.14 -6.68 5.55
C LYS A 34 -20.87 -6.39 6.35
N ALA A 35 -20.58 -7.18 7.38
CA ALA A 35 -19.35 -7.03 8.17
C ALA A 35 -18.09 -7.24 7.31
N ARG A 36 -18.09 -8.27 6.44
CA ARG A 36 -16.99 -8.51 5.51
C ARG A 36 -16.80 -7.34 4.55
N ASP A 37 -17.87 -6.85 3.95
CA ASP A 37 -17.79 -5.77 2.96
C ASP A 37 -17.26 -4.47 3.62
N LEU A 38 -17.72 -4.15 4.84
CA LEU A 38 -17.18 -3.02 5.62
C LEU A 38 -15.68 -3.19 5.98
N LEU A 39 -15.22 -4.41 6.23
CA LEU A 39 -13.80 -4.68 6.48
C LEU A 39 -12.96 -4.47 5.22
N LEU A 40 -13.48 -4.84 4.04
CA LEU A 40 -12.80 -4.58 2.76
C LEU A 40 -12.73 -3.08 2.48
N GLU A 41 -13.85 -2.36 2.64
CA GLU A 41 -13.90 -0.90 2.49
C GLU A 41 -12.88 -0.21 3.42
N ALA A 42 -12.75 -0.66 4.68
CA ALA A 42 -11.78 -0.09 5.61
C ALA A 42 -10.32 -0.35 5.19
N LEU A 43 -10.04 -1.50 4.58
CA LEU A 43 -8.71 -1.79 4.01
C LEU A 43 -8.42 -0.90 2.80
N GLU A 44 -9.39 -0.73 1.90
CA GLU A 44 -9.26 0.17 0.74
C GLU A 44 -8.95 1.61 1.19
N LEU A 45 -9.66 2.13 2.19
CA LEU A 45 -9.39 3.46 2.76
C LEU A 45 -7.98 3.58 3.36
N THR A 46 -7.48 2.48 3.95
CA THR A 46 -6.12 2.44 4.50
C THR A 46 -5.06 2.47 3.39
N GLU A 47 -5.31 1.75 2.29
CA GLU A 47 -4.45 1.75 1.12
C GLU A 47 -4.42 3.12 0.43
N ASP A 48 -5.59 3.73 0.25
CA ASP A 48 -5.72 5.07 -0.33
C ASP A 48 -4.93 6.13 0.46
N ALA A 49 -5.01 6.10 1.79
CA ALA A 49 -4.22 6.98 2.65
C ALA A 49 -2.71 6.77 2.45
N GLY A 50 -2.28 5.51 2.24
CA GLY A 50 -0.89 5.19 1.90
C GLY A 50 -0.48 5.72 0.52
N LEU A 51 -1.34 5.61 -0.47
CA LEU A 51 -1.10 6.11 -1.83
C LEU A 51 -1.04 7.63 -1.89
N GLU A 52 -1.87 8.32 -1.10
CA GLU A 52 -1.86 9.78 -0.99
C GLU A 52 -0.49 10.31 -0.56
N ALA A 53 0.16 9.65 0.42
CA ALA A 53 1.51 10.02 0.84
C ALA A 53 2.55 9.92 -0.29
N ILE A 54 2.43 8.91 -1.16
CA ILE A 54 3.29 8.75 -2.33
C ILE A 54 3.03 9.86 -3.34
N VAL A 55 1.76 10.17 -3.60
CA VAL A 55 1.34 11.24 -4.52
C VAL A 55 1.88 12.58 -4.03
N GLU A 56 1.71 12.91 -2.75
CA GLU A 56 2.22 14.16 -2.18
C GLU A 56 3.74 14.26 -2.24
N ARG A 57 4.46 13.16 -1.99
CA ARG A 57 5.92 13.12 -2.17
C ARG A 57 6.34 13.42 -3.61
N ARG A 58 5.63 12.86 -4.60
CA ARG A 58 5.89 13.10 -6.03
C ARG A 58 5.49 14.52 -6.45
N ARG A 59 4.40 15.05 -5.91
CA ARG A 59 3.91 16.40 -6.18
C ARG A 59 4.91 17.46 -5.71
N ARG A 60 5.45 17.30 -4.50
CA ARG A 60 6.51 18.19 -3.96
C ARG A 60 7.80 18.11 -4.77
N ASN A 61 8.17 16.91 -5.21
CA ASN A 61 9.39 16.66 -5.99
C ASN A 61 9.05 16.40 -7.46
N ARG A 62 8.47 17.40 -8.12
CA ARG A 62 8.07 17.29 -9.53
C ARG A 62 9.30 17.11 -10.42
N ALA A 63 9.61 15.87 -10.79
CA ALA A 63 10.62 15.57 -11.79
C ALA A 63 10.00 15.58 -13.20
N PRO A 64 10.68 16.13 -14.21
CA PRO A 64 10.23 16.00 -15.59
C PRO A 64 10.23 14.54 -16.02
N SER A 65 9.28 14.17 -16.88
CA SER A 65 9.33 12.89 -17.59
C SER A 65 10.61 12.83 -18.41
N ILE A 66 11.35 11.72 -18.28
CA ILE A 66 12.59 11.50 -19.02
C ILE A 66 12.39 10.43 -20.10
N PRO A 67 12.90 10.61 -21.32
CA PRO A 67 12.88 9.57 -22.35
C PRO A 67 13.64 8.32 -21.92
N HIS A 68 13.25 7.14 -22.42
CA HIS A 68 13.89 5.87 -22.06
C HIS A 68 15.40 5.83 -22.33
N GLY A 69 15.84 6.42 -23.45
CA GLY A 69 17.27 6.53 -23.78
C GLY A 69 18.05 7.39 -22.78
N GLU A 70 17.44 8.46 -22.29
CA GLU A 70 17.99 9.35 -21.26
C GLU A 70 18.13 8.60 -19.92
N LEU A 71 17.10 7.86 -19.52
CA LEU A 71 17.11 7.04 -18.30
C LEU A 71 18.25 6.01 -18.34
N LYS A 72 18.38 5.25 -19.42
CA LYS A 72 19.45 4.26 -19.60
C LYS A 72 20.83 4.89 -19.47
N ARG A 73 21.04 6.08 -20.07
CA ARG A 73 22.30 6.82 -19.96
C ARG A 73 22.59 7.22 -18.51
N ARG A 74 21.61 7.77 -17.80
CA ARG A 74 21.76 8.18 -16.38
C ARG A 74 22.05 6.99 -15.46
N LEU A 75 21.36 5.87 -15.64
CA LEU A 75 21.60 4.65 -14.87
C LEU A 75 22.98 4.07 -15.12
N ARG A 76 23.42 4.01 -16.38
CA ARG A 76 24.77 3.57 -16.75
C ARG A 76 25.85 4.44 -16.12
N MET A 77 25.66 5.76 -16.11
CA MET A 77 26.59 6.70 -15.47
C MET A 77 26.65 6.52 -13.95
N LYS A 78 25.51 6.32 -13.28
CA LYS A 78 25.46 6.03 -11.84
C LYS A 78 26.17 4.71 -11.50
N LEU A 79 25.98 3.69 -12.32
CA LEU A 79 26.65 2.39 -12.13
C LEU A 79 28.17 2.52 -12.24
N LEU A 80 28.66 3.26 -13.26
CA LEU A 80 30.08 3.52 -13.45
C LEU A 80 30.68 4.39 -12.32
N ALA A 81 29.92 5.35 -11.78
CA ALA A 81 30.34 6.16 -10.65
C ALA A 81 30.44 5.33 -9.36
N ALA A 82 29.45 4.46 -9.08
CA ALA A 82 29.48 3.54 -7.94
C ALA A 82 30.65 2.55 -8.05
N SER A 83 30.99 2.06 -9.25
CA SER A 83 32.16 1.22 -9.46
C SER A 83 33.50 1.95 -9.28
N ARG A 84 33.55 3.26 -9.53
CA ARG A 84 34.75 4.09 -9.30
C ARG A 84 34.97 4.38 -7.82
N GLU A 85 33.91 4.68 -7.06
CA GLU A 85 33.99 4.91 -5.61
C GLU A 85 34.54 3.69 -4.86
N VAL A 86 34.14 2.48 -5.27
CA VAL A 86 34.66 1.21 -4.73
C VAL A 86 36.16 1.00 -5.06
N SER A 87 36.65 1.53 -6.19
CA SER A 87 38.06 1.41 -6.59
C SER A 87 38.99 2.46 -5.96
N THR A 88 38.45 3.60 -5.48
CA THR A 88 39.21 4.65 -4.78
C THR A 88 39.25 4.46 -3.26
N GLY A 89 38.48 3.52 -2.71
CA GLY A 89 38.59 3.09 -1.32
C GLY A 89 39.81 2.20 -1.12
N THR A 90 41.00 2.78 -1.00
CA THR A 90 42.15 2.11 -0.39
C THR A 90 41.72 1.64 0.99
N ILE A 91 41.50 0.33 1.11
CA ILE A 91 41.38 -0.39 2.38
C ILE A 91 42.67 -0.10 3.17
N ARG A 92 42.58 0.83 4.13
CA ARG A 92 43.58 0.99 5.19
C ARG A 92 43.00 0.29 6.42
N ILE A 93 43.31 -1.00 6.55
CA ILE A 93 43.07 -1.77 7.77
C ILE A 93 44.14 -1.34 8.78
N PRO A 94 43.79 -1.03 10.05
CA PRO A 94 44.76 -1.10 11.15
C PRO A 94 45.14 -2.54 11.46
#